data_AF-A0A661S9J9-F1
#
_entry.id   AF-A0A661S9J9-F1
#
_cell.length_a   1.000
_cell.length_b   1.000
_cell.length_c   1.000
_cell.angle_alpha   90.00
_cell.angle_beta   90.00
_cell.angle_gamma   90.00
#
_symmetry.space_group_name_H-M   'P 1'
#
loop_
_entity.id
_entity.type
_entity.pdbx_description
1 polymer ?
#
loop_
_entity_poly.entity_id
_entity_poly.type
_entity_poly.pdbx_seq_one_letter_code
_entity_poly.pdbx_strand_id
1 'polypeptide(L)'
;SSGHPVSYLEPMPESATAGNWAPVYGELLTFDDPSTRLPAIDRLEGFSPEGRCFYRRVLFPVSIIRGSFTVAWVYVGEEALNTQTHWQLKDIEEWNPERK
;
A
#
# COMPACT_ATOMS: atom_id res chain seq x y z
N SER A 1 -27.04 29.73 -16.51
CA SER A 1 -26.95 28.50 -15.73
C SER A 1 -26.06 27.55 -16.50
N SER A 2 -24.80 27.39 -16.08
CA SER A 2 -23.83 26.49 -16.72
C SER A 2 -22.99 25.90 -15.61
N GLY A 3 -23.26 24.64 -15.27
CA GLY A 3 -22.55 23.90 -14.24
C GLY A 3 -21.11 23.63 -14.67
N HIS A 4 -20.15 23.97 -13.81
CA HIS A 4 -18.79 23.47 -13.90
C HIS A 4 -18.77 22.01 -13.42
N PRO A 5 -18.25 21.05 -14.19
CA PRO A 5 -17.84 19.78 -13.62
C PRO A 5 -16.57 20.02 -12.78
N VAL A 6 -16.62 19.66 -11.50
CA VAL A 6 -15.47 19.71 -10.60
C VAL A 6 -14.50 18.61 -11.03
N SER A 7 -13.39 19.00 -11.66
CA SER A 7 -12.29 18.09 -12.00
C SER A 7 -11.50 17.76 -10.73
N TYR A 8 -11.92 16.71 -10.02
CA TYR A 8 -11.04 16.04 -9.08
C TYR A 8 -10.00 15.24 -9.88
N LEU A 9 -8.76 15.25 -9.37
CA LEU A 9 -7.52 14.67 -9.92
C LEU A 9 -6.75 15.64 -10.82
N GLU A 10 -5.87 16.41 -10.19
CA GLU A 10 -4.74 16.99 -10.91
C GLU A 10 -3.89 15.88 -11.55
N PRO A 11 -3.38 16.09 -12.78
CA PRO A 11 -2.55 15.10 -13.45
C PRO A 11 -1.24 14.90 -12.69
N MET A 12 -0.96 13.64 -12.35
CA MET A 12 0.29 13.21 -11.74
C MET A 12 1.48 13.60 -12.65
N PRO A 13 2.55 14.22 -12.14
CA PRO A 13 3.64 14.70 -12.98
C PRO A 13 4.32 13.54 -13.69
N GLU A 14 4.45 13.70 -15.00
CA GLU A 14 5.04 12.80 -15.98
C GLU A 14 6.58 12.78 -15.83
N SER A 15 7.08 12.19 -14.75
CA SER A 15 8.51 11.88 -14.60
C SER A 15 8.73 10.62 -13.78
N ALA A 16 8.05 9.54 -14.16
CA ALA A 16 8.38 8.20 -13.67
C ALA A 16 9.67 7.69 -14.35
N THR A 17 10.82 8.22 -13.95
CA THR A 17 12.14 7.64 -14.27
C THR A 17 12.42 6.56 -13.24
N ALA A 18 12.77 5.35 -13.69
CA ALA A 18 13.08 4.20 -12.86
C ALA A 18 13.99 4.57 -11.66
N GLY A 19 13.40 4.65 -10.46
CA GLY A 19 14.09 5.05 -9.22
C GLY A 19 13.26 5.86 -8.22
N ASN A 20 12.11 6.40 -8.61
CA ASN A 20 11.27 7.22 -7.74
C ASN A 20 10.06 6.45 -7.19
N TRP A 21 10.31 5.52 -6.27
CA TRP A 21 9.23 4.97 -5.45
C TRP A 21 8.60 6.10 -4.62
N ALA A 22 7.29 6.28 -4.78
CA ALA A 22 6.52 7.24 -4.02
C ALA A 22 5.72 6.53 -2.90
N PRO A 23 5.42 7.21 -1.79
CA PRO A 23 4.54 6.66 -0.76
C PRO A 23 3.16 6.35 -1.34
N VAL A 24 2.64 5.18 -0.99
CA VAL A 24 1.26 4.78 -1.30
C VAL A 24 0.36 5.29 -0.19
N TYR A 25 -0.56 6.19 -0.53
CA TYR A 25 -1.56 6.73 0.39
C TYR A 25 -2.85 5.90 0.32
N GLY A 26 -3.50 5.70 1.46
CA GLY A 26 -4.74 4.95 1.55
C GLY A 26 -5.41 5.10 2.91
N GLU A 27 -6.40 4.26 3.17
CA GLU A 27 -7.15 4.23 4.42
C GLU A 27 -6.77 3.02 5.27
N LEU A 28 -6.65 3.20 6.59
CA LEU A 28 -6.49 2.10 7.53
C LEU A 28 -7.86 1.65 8.02
N LEU A 29 -8.20 0.39 7.76
CA LEU A 29 -9.43 -0.24 8.22
C LEU A 29 -9.16 -1.13 9.43
N THR A 30 -9.93 -0.96 10.50
CA THR A 30 -9.93 -1.85 11.66
C THR A 30 -11.22 -2.67 11.68
N PHE A 31 -11.10 -3.97 11.97
CA PHE A 31 -12.23 -4.89 12.02
C PHE A 31 -12.37 -5.47 13.41
N ASP A 32 -13.60 -5.46 13.95
CA ASP A 32 -13.92 -6.08 15.25
C ASP A 32 -14.01 -7.62 15.16
N ASP A 33 -14.16 -8.15 13.95
CA ASP A 33 -14.15 -9.58 13.64
C ASP A 33 -13.21 -9.88 12.45
N PRO A 34 -11.88 -9.83 12.68
CA PRO A 34 -10.90 -10.08 11.63
C PRO A 34 -10.95 -11.53 11.14
N SER A 35 -11.36 -12.47 11.99
CA SER A 35 -11.46 -13.90 11.65
C SER A 35 -12.47 -14.18 10.54
N THR A 36 -13.53 -13.38 10.42
CA THR A 36 -14.50 -13.51 9.32
C THR A 36 -14.21 -12.54 8.17
N ARG A 37 -13.82 -11.30 8.48
CA ARG A 37 -13.62 -10.24 7.47
C ARG A 37 -12.39 -10.50 6.59
N LEU A 38 -11.26 -10.91 7.18
CA LEU A 38 -10.03 -11.13 6.41
C LEU A 38 -10.20 -12.25 5.37
N PRO A 39 -10.77 -13.43 5.69
CA PRO A 39 -11.04 -14.44 4.66
C PRO A 39 -11.99 -13.98 3.55
N ALA A 40 -12.90 -13.04 3.82
CA ALA A 40 -13.76 -12.47 2.78
C ALA A 40 -12.97 -11.57 1.82
N ILE A 41 -12.05 -10.76 2.34
CA ILE A 41 -11.13 -9.94 1.54
C ILE A 41 -10.18 -10.85 0.77
N ASP A 42 -9.61 -11.88 1.42
CA ASP A 42 -8.74 -12.86 0.77
C ASP A 42 -9.38 -13.43 -0.51
N ARG A 43 -10.66 -13.82 -0.44
CA ARG A 43 -11.41 -14.33 -1.59
C ARG A 43 -11.66 -13.27 -2.67
N LEU A 44 -11.91 -12.03 -2.27
CA LEU A 44 -12.13 -10.91 -3.20
C LEU A 44 -10.85 -10.62 -4.00
N GLU A 45 -9.69 -10.62 -3.32
CA GLU A 45 -8.38 -10.35 -3.90
C GLU A 45 -7.76 -11.58 -4.61
N GLY A 46 -8.45 -12.73 -4.58
CA GLY A 46 -7.93 -13.98 -5.13
C GLY A 46 -6.69 -14.50 -4.41
N PHE A 47 -6.51 -14.11 -3.14
CA PHE A 47 -5.47 -14.66 -2.27
C PHE A 47 -5.72 -16.14 -2.02
N SER A 48 -4.69 -16.97 -2.23
CA SER A 48 -4.71 -18.40 -1.92
C SER A 48 -3.40 -18.76 -1.21
N PRO A 49 -3.44 -19.25 0.04
CA PRO A 49 -2.23 -19.63 0.76
C PRO A 49 -1.51 -20.83 0.13
N GLU A 50 -2.21 -21.65 -0.66
CA GLU A 50 -1.73 -22.94 -1.18
C GLU A 50 -1.39 -22.90 -2.68
N GLY A 51 -1.40 -21.73 -3.33
CA GLY A 51 -1.24 -21.65 -4.79
C GLY A 51 -0.78 -20.30 -5.34
N ARG A 52 -0.70 -20.21 -6.68
CA ARG A 52 -0.46 -18.94 -7.37
C ARG A 52 -1.64 -18.00 -7.12
N CYS A 53 -1.36 -16.79 -6.70
CA CYS A 53 -2.35 -15.77 -6.40
C CYS A 53 -1.84 -14.42 -6.89
N PHE A 54 -2.75 -13.54 -7.34
CA PHE A 54 -2.37 -12.22 -7.84
C PHE A 54 -1.80 -11.34 -6.74
N TYR A 55 -2.33 -11.49 -5.53
CA TYR A 55 -1.94 -10.73 -4.35
C TYR A 55 -1.55 -11.65 -3.21
N ARG A 56 -0.57 -11.22 -2.41
CA ARG A 56 -0.17 -11.85 -1.16
C ARG A 56 -0.37 -10.91 0.01
N ARG A 57 -0.81 -11.47 1.13
CA ARG A 57 -1.02 -10.72 2.37
C ARG A 57 0.28 -10.65 3.19
N VAL A 58 0.76 -9.45 3.49
CA VAL A 58 1.98 -9.19 4.27
C VAL A 58 1.70 -8.22 5.41
N LEU A 59 2.46 -8.31 6.50
CA LEU A 59 2.49 -7.27 7.54
C LEU A 59 3.47 -6.18 7.11
N PHE A 60 2.99 -4.94 7.05
CA PHE A 60 3.78 -3.80 6.62
C PHE A 60 3.60 -2.61 7.57
N PRO A 61 4.68 -1.86 7.90
CA PRO A 61 4.57 -0.63 8.66
C PRO A 61 3.90 0.46 7.83
N VAL A 62 2.82 1.05 8.34
CA VAL A 62 2.06 2.13 7.70
C VAL A 62 2.10 3.38 8.57
N SER A 63 2.20 4.55 7.94
CA SER A 63 2.11 5.84 8.64
C SER A 63 0.66 6.32 8.69
N ILE A 64 0.18 6.70 9.89
CA ILE A 64 -1.21 7.15 10.10
C ILE A 64 -1.31 8.67 10.23
N ILE A 65 -0.40 9.24 11.00
CA ILE A 65 -0.19 10.68 11.15
C ILE A 65 1.31 10.94 11.07
N ARG A 66 1.72 12.16 10.72
CA ARG A 66 3.15 12.52 10.63
C ARG A 66 3.90 12.07 11.90
N GLY A 67 4.80 11.10 11.75
CA GLY A 67 5.64 10.57 12.82
C GLY A 67 5.06 9.39 13.62
N SER A 68 3.87 8.88 13.27
CA SER A 68 3.30 7.68 13.90
C SER A 68 3.18 6.54 12.90
N PHE A 69 3.61 5.34 13.32
CA PHE A 69 3.56 4.11 12.55
C PHE A 69 2.77 3.05 13.29
N THR A 70 2.04 2.24 12.54
CA THR A 70 1.43 1.00 13.02
C THR A 70 1.69 -0.12 12.01
N VAL A 71 1.45 -1.36 12.40
CA VAL A 71 1.55 -2.49 11.47
C VAL A 71 0.16 -2.82 10.95
N ALA A 72 0.02 -2.91 9.64
CA ALA A 72 -1.23 -3.30 8.98
C ALA A 72 -1.01 -4.47 8.02
N TRP A 73 -2.08 -5.22 7.78
CA TRP A 73 -2.11 -6.18 6.69
C TRP A 73 -2.27 -5.44 5.36
N VAL A 74 -1.37 -5.70 4.41
CA VAL A 74 -1.38 -5.14 3.06
C VAL A 74 -1.36 -6.27 2.03
N TYR A 75 -2.08 -6.07 0.92
CA TYR A 75 -2.09 -6.98 -0.22
C TYR A 75 -1.14 -6.44 -1.29
N VAL A 76 -0.09 -7.19 -1.58
CA VAL A 76 0.92 -6.81 -2.57
C VAL A 76 0.88 -7.79 -3.73
N GLY A 77 1.06 -7.30 -4.95
CA GLY A 77 1.11 -8.16 -6.12
C GLY A 77 2.23 -9.21 -5.99
N GLU A 78 1.98 -10.46 -6.40
CA GLU A 78 2.98 -11.54 -6.34
C GLU A 78 4.28 -11.18 -7.08
N GLU A 79 4.18 -10.40 -8.17
CA GLU A 79 5.33 -9.88 -8.89
C GLU A 79 6.22 -8.98 -8.03
N ALA A 80 5.64 -8.13 -7.17
CA ALA A 80 6.38 -7.23 -6.29
C ALA A 80 7.20 -7.97 -5.22
N LEU A 81 6.79 -9.20 -4.87
CA LEU A 81 7.50 -10.07 -3.93
C LEU A 81 8.59 -10.90 -4.61
N ASN A 82 8.53 -11.11 -5.92
CA ASN A 82 9.57 -11.85 -6.64
C ASN A 82 10.80 -11.00 -6.95
N THR A 83 10.68 -9.67 -6.91
CA THR A 83 11.81 -8.72 -7.02
C THR A 83 12.60 -8.54 -5.70
N GLN A 84 12.24 -9.30 -4.66
CA GLN A 84 12.60 -9.10 -3.25
C GLN A 84 13.88 -9.83 -2.80
N THR A 85 15.01 -9.57 -3.46
CA THR A 85 16.33 -9.81 -2.85
C THR A 85 16.96 -8.51 -2.32
N HIS A 86 16.33 -7.35 -2.55
CA HIS A 86 16.94 -6.04 -2.28
C HIS A 86 16.14 -5.14 -1.31
N TRP A 87 15.25 -5.71 -0.48
CA TRP A 87 14.46 -4.97 0.53
C TRP A 87 15.01 -5.11 1.95
N GLN A 88 16.33 -5.27 2.11
CA GLN A 88 16.96 -5.22 3.44
C GLN A 88 16.84 -3.81 4.01
N LEU A 89 15.77 -3.56 4.78
CA LEU A 89 15.71 -2.89 6.09
C LEU A 89 16.37 -1.50 6.26
N LYS A 90 16.93 -0.88 5.22
CA LYS A 90 17.74 0.34 5.36
C LYS A 90 16.90 1.62 5.47
N ASP A 91 15.71 1.65 4.88
CA ASP A 91 14.99 2.93 4.73
C ASP A 91 13.96 3.21 5.84
N ILE A 92 13.68 2.24 6.72
CA ILE A 92 12.78 2.48 7.87
C ILE A 92 13.48 3.33 8.94
N GLU A 93 14.82 3.32 9.00
CA GLU A 93 15.58 4.15 9.94
C GLU A 93 15.79 5.60 9.44
N GLU A 94 15.60 5.87 8.14
CA GLU A 94 15.96 7.15 7.51
C GLU A 94 14.77 8.00 7.05
N TRP A 95 13.53 7.62 7.38
CA TRP A 95 12.39 8.49 7.09
C TRP A 95 12.39 9.72 8.00
N ASN A 96 12.98 10.81 7.48
CA ASN A 96 12.96 12.14 8.10
C ASN A 96 11.86 13.00 7.45
N PRO A 97 10.78 13.36 8.17
CA PRO A 97 9.66 14.13 7.62
C PRO A 97 10.00 15.58 7.21
N GLU A 98 11.21 16.07 7.49
CA GLU A 98 11.64 17.45 7.24
C GLU A 98 12.31 17.66 5.87
N ARG A 99 12.60 16.61 5.10
CA ARG A 99 13.19 16.76 3.76
C ARG A 99 12.07 16.92 2.71
N LYS A 100 11.75 18.19 2.40
CA LYS A 100 10.99 18.58 1.19
C LYS A 100 11.84 18.48 -0.06
#